data_AF-A0A6I2L0E7-F1
#
_entry.id   AF-A0A6I2L0E7-F1
#
_cell.length_a   1.000
_cell.length_b   1.000
_cell.length_c   1.000
_cell.angle_alpha   90.00
_cell.angle_beta   90.00
_cell.angle_gamma   90.00
#
_symmetry.space_group_name_H-M   'P 1'
#
loop_
_entity.id
_entity.type
_entity.pdbx_description
1 polymer ?
#
loop_
_entity_poly.entity_id
_entity_poly.type
_entity_poly.pdbx_seq_one_letter_code
_entity_poly.pdbx_strand_id
1 'polypeptide(L)'
;MKTLTLKVQQVDAQFIVVIPADIATKLHLSAGQPIKVIIPSTADDIHNAQNDALTLEQKLALYDAEKMGGEVMADIPAGKEVIR
;
A
#
# COMPACT_ATOMS: atom_id res chain seq x y z
N MET A 1 3.92 -9.03 19.28
CA MET A 1 3.53 -7.65 18.93
C MET A 1 2.28 -7.73 18.08
N LYS A 2 1.25 -6.92 18.36
CA LYS A 2 0.02 -6.90 17.57
C LYS A 2 -0.03 -5.58 16.82
N THR A 3 0.12 -5.64 15.51
CA THR A 3 0.03 -4.46 14.63
C THR A 3 -1.41 -4.26 14.21
N LEU A 4 -1.90 -3.02 14.22
CA LEU A 4 -3.26 -2.67 13.81
C LEU A 4 -3.18 -1.58 12.76
N THR A 5 -3.75 -1.84 11.59
CA THR A 5 -3.87 -0.85 10.52
C THR A 5 -5.10 0.00 10.78
N LEU A 6 -4.89 1.29 11.05
CA LEU A 6 -5.96 2.26 11.24
C LEU A 6 -6.10 3.12 9.97
N LYS A 7 -7.33 3.50 9.65
CA LYS A 7 -7.59 4.43 8.55
C LYS A 7 -7.49 5.86 9.07
N VAL A 8 -6.72 6.68 8.35
CA VAL A 8 -6.74 8.13 8.50
C VAL A 8 -7.94 8.67 7.75
N GLN A 9 -8.74 9.50 8.39
CA GLN A 9 -9.86 10.22 7.79
C GLN A 9 -9.55 11.71 7.80
N GLN A 10 -10.06 12.44 6.80
CA GLN A 10 -9.99 13.88 6.77
C GLN A 10 -11.35 14.45 7.16
N VAL A 11 -11.36 15.32 8.17
CA VAL A 11 -12.53 16.08 8.60
C VAL A 11 -12.12 17.55 8.58
N ASP A 12 -12.75 18.31 7.68
CA ASP A 12 -12.38 19.69 7.36
C ASP A 12 -10.88 19.83 7.01
N ALA A 13 -10.14 20.60 7.80
CA ALA A 13 -8.70 20.84 7.64
C ALA A 13 -7.84 19.92 8.53
N GLN A 14 -8.44 18.90 9.17
CA GLN A 14 -7.77 18.04 10.13
C GLN A 14 -7.77 16.58 9.69
N PHE A 15 -6.68 15.88 10.00
CA PHE A 15 -6.59 14.44 9.85
C PHE A 15 -6.83 13.77 11.20
N ILE A 16 -7.75 12.82 11.23
CA ILE A 16 -8.13 12.07 12.41
C ILE A 16 -7.92 10.58 12.20
N VAL A 17 -7.61 9.86 13.28
CA VAL A 17 -7.50 8.40 13.28
C VAL A 17 -8.61 7.84 14.17
N VAL A 18 -9.43 6.95 13.63
CA VAL A 18 -10.52 6.32 14.38
C VAL A 18 -9.98 5.12 15.15
N ILE A 19 -9.98 5.22 16.49
CA ILE A 19 -9.54 4.13 17.37
C ILE A 19 -10.77 3.28 17.75
N PRO A 20 -10.78 1.96 17.46
CA PRO A 20 -11.88 1.09 17.86
C PRO A 20 -12.08 1.06 19.38
N ALA A 21 -13.33 0.95 19.82
CA ALA A 21 -13.68 0.96 21.25
C ALA A 21 -12.92 -0.10 22.09
N ASP A 22 -12.74 -1.32 21.57
CA ASP A 22 -11.96 -2.38 22.25
C ASP A 22 -10.52 -1.94 22.57
N ILE A 23 -9.89 -1.20 21.65
CA ILE A 23 -8.53 -0.71 21.82
C ILE A 23 -8.51 0.48 22.77
N ALA A 24 -9.47 1.40 22.63
CA ALA A 24 -9.61 2.53 23.55
C ALA A 24 -9.79 2.05 25.00
N THR A 25 -10.61 1.03 25.23
CA THR A 25 -10.81 0.43 26.56
C THR A 25 -9.52 -0.21 27.09
N LYS A 26 -8.80 -0.97 26.25
CA LYS A 26 -7.53 -1.61 26.66
C LYS A 26 -6.43 -0.62 26.99
N LEU A 27 -6.42 0.53 26.32
CA LEU A 27 -5.46 1.60 26.53
C LEU A 27 -5.97 2.67 27.51
N HIS A 28 -7.14 2.46 28.13
CA HIS A 28 -7.79 3.40 29.03
C HIS A 28 -7.90 4.82 28.47
N LEU A 29 -8.13 4.92 27.15
CA LEU A 29 -8.27 6.18 26.44
C LEU A 29 -9.69 6.72 26.61
N SER A 30 -9.78 8.00 26.97
CA SER A 30 -11.06 8.71 27.08
C SER A 30 -11.18 9.80 26.03
N ALA A 31 -12.40 10.09 25.58
CA ALA A 31 -12.66 11.20 24.68
C ALA A 31 -12.22 12.53 25.32
N GLY A 32 -11.51 13.37 24.56
CA GLY A 32 -10.97 14.65 25.05
C GLY A 32 -9.65 14.54 25.81
N GLN A 33 -9.12 13.33 26.02
CA GLN A 33 -7.80 13.15 26.61
C GLN A 33 -6.71 13.56 25.61
N PRO A 34 -5.75 14.42 26.00
CA PRO A 34 -4.61 14.74 25.15
C PRO A 34 -3.70 13.50 25.03
N ILE A 35 -3.33 13.16 23.80
CA ILE A 35 -2.46 12.02 23.51
C ILE A 35 -1.15 12.57 22.91
N LYS A 36 -0.02 12.10 23.43
CA LYS A 36 1.29 12.41 22.85
C LYS A 36 1.57 11.44 21.72
N VAL A 37 1.72 11.97 20.51
CA VAL A 37 2.17 11.21 19.35
C VAL A 37 3.66 11.47 19.19
N ILE A 38 4.46 10.40 19.25
CA ILE A 38 5.89 10.46 18.94
C ILE A 38 6.04 10.00 17.51
N ILE A 39 6.45 10.92 16.63
CA ILE A 39 6.76 10.61 15.24
C ILE A 39 8.28 10.41 15.18
N PRO A 40 8.79 9.17 15.04
CA PRO A 40 10.22 8.98 14.83
C PRO A 40 10.63 9.69 13.54
N SER A 41 11.74 10.44 13.58
CA SER A 41 12.22 11.28 12.46
C SER A 41 12.67 10.51 11.22
N THR A 42 12.57 9.19 11.22
CA THR A 42 12.78 8.34 10.05
C THR A 42 11.44 8.17 9.35
N ALA A 43 11.27 8.90 8.25
CA ALA A 43 10.05 8.92 7.42
C ALA A 43 9.65 7.54 6.85
N ASP A 44 10.43 6.49 7.10
CA ASP A 44 10.23 5.12 6.64
C ASP A 44 9.16 4.31 7.40
N ASP A 45 8.65 4.78 8.55
CA ASP A 45 7.67 3.99 9.33
C ASP A 45 6.20 4.32 8.98
N ILE A 46 5.95 5.29 8.08
CA ILE A 46 4.63 5.49 7.48
C ILE A 46 4.54 4.61 6.25
N HIS A 47 4.37 3.30 6.47
CA HIS A 47 3.95 2.40 5.42
C HIS A 47 2.54 2.82 4.98
N ASN A 48 2.47 3.58 3.88
CA ASN A 48 1.22 3.79 3.16
C ASN A 48 0.65 2.40 2.85
N ALA A 49 -0.44 2.01 3.54
CA ALA A 49 -1.11 0.72 3.34
C ALA A 49 -1.64 0.54 1.90
N GLN A 50 -1.51 1.55 1.05
CA GLN A 50 -1.83 1.52 -0.37
C GLN A 50 -0.72 0.94 -1.25
N ASN A 51 0.50 0.77 -0.75
CA ASN A 51 1.61 0.17 -1.48
C ASN A 51 2.13 -1.09 -0.79
N ASP A 52 1.22 -1.99 -0.42
CA ASP A 52 1.61 -3.39 -0.24
C ASP A 52 1.88 -3.94 -1.65
N ALA A 53 3.10 -3.74 -2.13
CA ALA A 53 3.57 -4.40 -3.34
C ALA A 53 3.40 -5.90 -3.09
N LEU A 54 2.39 -6.50 -3.74
CA LEU A 54 2.02 -7.91 -3.57
C LEU A 54 3.29 -8.75 -3.48
N THR A 55 3.39 -9.57 -2.43
CA THR A 55 4.53 -10.47 -2.29
C THR A 55 4.61 -11.38 -3.50
N LEU A 56 5.81 -11.91 -3.81
CA LEU A 56 6.00 -12.80 -4.95
C LEU A 56 4.99 -13.96 -4.95
N GLU A 57 4.71 -14.51 -3.77
CA GLU A 57 3.75 -15.59 -3.57
C GLU A 57 2.32 -15.18 -3.94
N GLN A 58 1.90 -13.95 -3.58
CA GLN A 58 0.59 -13.41 -3.91
C GLN A 58 0.47 -13.06 -5.39
N LYS A 59 1.53 -12.51 -6.00
CA LYS A 59 1.58 -12.24 -7.45
C LYS A 59 1.47 -13.54 -8.24
N LEU A 60 2.11 -14.61 -7.75
CA LEU A 60 2.05 -15.93 -8.38
C LEU A 60 0.67 -16.59 -8.22
N ALA A 61 -0.02 -16.39 -7.09
CA ALA A 61 -1.38 -16.89 -6.91
C ALA A 61 -2.42 -16.22 -7.84
N LEU A 62 -2.16 -14.98 -8.27
CA LEU A 62 -2.98 -14.26 -9.24
C LEU A 62 -2.54 -14.52 -10.69
N TYR A 63 -1.41 -15.19 -10.91
CA TYR A 63 -0.83 -15.40 -12.24
C TYR A 63 -1.62 -16.45 -13.04
N ASP A 64 -2.24 -16.01 -14.13
CA ASP A 64 -2.88 -16.82 -15.16
C ASP A 64 -1.99 -16.82 -16.41
N ALA A 65 -1.35 -17.95 -16.69
CA ALA A 65 -0.39 -18.08 -17.80
C ALA A 65 -1.03 -17.89 -19.18
N GLU A 66 -2.32 -18.16 -19.33
CA GLU A 66 -3.04 -18.01 -20.60
C GLU A 66 -3.36 -16.54 -20.91
N LYS A 67 -3.47 -15.71 -19.87
CA LYS A 67 -3.78 -14.26 -19.99
C LYS A 67 -2.58 -13.34 -19.81
N MET A 68 -1.54 -13.80 -19.13
CA MET A 68 -0.39 -12.98 -18.72
C MET A 68 0.96 -13.55 -19.14
N GLY A 69 0.98 -14.68 -19.86
CA GLY A 69 2.17 -15.22 -20.49
C GLY A 69 2.44 -14.59 -21.86
N GLY A 70 3.71 -14.28 -22.12
CA GLY A 70 4.20 -13.84 -23.42
C GLY A 70 4.72 -12.41 -23.41
N GLU A 71 6.02 -12.24 -23.59
CA GLU A 71 6.54 -10.96 -24.06
C GLU A 71 6.05 -10.77 -25.51
N VAL A 72 5.19 -9.77 -25.73
CA VAL A 72 4.82 -9.36 -27.08
C VAL A 72 6.07 -8.74 -27.71
N MET A 73 6.80 -9.55 -28.46
CA MET A 73 7.81 -9.02 -29.38
C MET A 73 7.06 -8.27 -30.47
N ALA A 74 7.06 -6.93 -30.37
CA ALA A 74 6.65 -6.10 -31.49
C ALA A 74 7.60 -6.39 -32.65
N ASP A 75 7.12 -7.12 -33.65
CA ASP A 75 7.88 -7.39 -34.87
C ASP A 75 7.99 -6.08 -35.67
N ILE A 76 9.16 -5.46 -35.59
CA ILE A 76 9.50 -4.32 -36.46
C ILE A 76 10.11 -4.94 -37.71
N PRO A 77 9.60 -4.69 -38.93
CA PRO A 77 10.21 -5.24 -40.13
C PRO A 77 11.65 -4.75 -40.26
N ALA A 78 12.60 -5.62 -39.96
CA ALA A 78 14.01 -5.38 -40.10
C ALA A 78 14.43 -5.71 -41.54
N GLY A 79 14.82 -4.68 -42.30
CA GLY A 79 15.46 -4.83 -43.61
C GLY A 79 14.51 -4.70 -44.80
N LYS A 80 14.30 -3.47 -45.29
CA LYS A 80 13.95 -3.26 -46.69
C LYS A 80 15.27 -3.16 -47.47
N GLU A 81 15.75 -4.28 -47.99
CA GLU A 81 16.89 -4.25 -48.91
C GLU A 81 16.46 -3.49 -50.16
N VAL A 82 17.00 -2.28 -50.34
CA VAL A 82 16.84 -1.52 -51.59
C VAL A 82 17.85 -2.09 -52.56
N ILE A 83 17.41 -3.03 -53.39
CA ILE A 83 18.17 -3.50 -54.55
C ILE A 83 18.14 -2.37 -55.57
N ARG A 84 19.31 -1.79 -55.86
CA ARG A 84 19.50 -0.76 -56.88
C ARG A 84 20.10 -1.37 -58.14
#